data_AF-A0A7S2E5P0-F1
#
_entry.id   AF-A0A7S2E5P0-F1
#
_cell.length_a   1.000
_cell.length_b   1.000
_cell.length_c   1.000
_cell.angle_alpha   90.00
_cell.angle_beta   90.00
_cell.angle_gamma   90.00
#
_symmetry.space_group_name_H-M   'P 1'
#
loop_
_entity.id
_entity.type
_entity.pdbx_description
1 polymer ?
#
loop_
_entity_poly.entity_id
_entity_poly.type
_entity_poly.pdbx_seq_one_letter_code
_entity_poly.pdbx_strand_id
1 'polypeptide(L)'
;LFREPREPYWWWGQRCATSGEYKAAWNFTQGYIQKRVHNVLWAYSPCKTATDFTAALTTWYPGNHMVDIISIDRYESTPEALKKSIMADCSALVGFCIENGKIAAFGEVGIMNGLQTTLDKTFFESAIMGGMEDPYCQENLAYILMWSNFNSGKYWTPLYSQTTGESFYKYAHHNSSAFLSDESWQKFPYPMTAKDAYLPASD
;
A
#
# COMPACT_ATOMS: atom_id res chain seq x y z
N LEU A 1 10.80 -2.18 -0.65
CA LEU A 1 11.97 -3.08 -0.80
C LEU A 1 11.63 -4.42 -0.17
N PHE A 2 12.03 -5.57 -0.74
CA PHE A 2 11.78 -6.93 -0.21
C PHE A 2 10.40 -7.10 0.45
N ARG A 3 9.33 -6.94 -0.36
CA ARG A 3 7.93 -6.98 0.07
C ARG A 3 7.56 -8.31 0.73
N GLU A 4 6.56 -8.27 1.60
CA GLU A 4 5.88 -9.43 2.20
C GLU A 4 6.85 -10.44 2.83
N PRO A 5 7.76 -10.04 3.73
CA PRO A 5 8.86 -10.90 4.19
C PRO A 5 8.42 -12.08 5.06
N ARG A 6 7.14 -12.14 5.43
CA ARG A 6 6.57 -13.27 6.15
C ARG A 6 5.79 -14.20 5.23
N GLU A 7 5.67 -13.88 3.95
CA GLU A 7 5.08 -14.78 3.00
C GLU A 7 6.10 -15.88 2.60
N PRO A 8 5.67 -17.15 2.52
CA PRO A 8 6.56 -18.30 2.42
C PRO A 8 7.15 -18.53 1.02
N TYR A 9 6.65 -17.82 0.00
CA TYR A 9 7.02 -18.01 -1.41
C TYR A 9 8.16 -17.11 -1.88
N TRP A 10 8.53 -16.10 -1.09
CA TRP A 10 9.68 -15.27 -1.40
C TRP A 10 10.96 -15.91 -0.87
N TRP A 11 12.04 -15.87 -1.64
CA TRP A 11 13.35 -16.35 -1.20
C TRP A 11 13.96 -15.47 -0.10
N TRP A 12 13.50 -14.23 0.06
CA TRP A 12 13.80 -13.36 1.21
C TRP A 12 12.77 -13.51 2.35
N GLY A 13 11.80 -14.40 2.20
CA GLY A 13 10.69 -14.60 3.14
C GLY A 13 11.03 -15.55 4.29
N GLN A 14 10.10 -15.67 5.25
CA GLN A 14 10.30 -16.42 6.51
C GLN A 14 10.67 -17.90 6.40
N ARG A 15 10.51 -18.54 5.23
CA ARG A 15 10.98 -19.92 5.01
C ARG A 15 12.47 -20.00 4.65
N CYS A 16 13.06 -18.90 4.23
CA CYS A 16 14.41 -18.84 3.65
C CYS A 16 15.33 -17.87 4.40
N ALA A 17 14.77 -16.97 5.20
CA ALA A 17 15.53 -16.01 6.00
C ALA A 17 14.93 -15.87 7.40
N THR A 18 15.79 -15.58 8.37
CA THR A 18 15.40 -15.04 9.68
C THR A 18 15.06 -13.55 9.58
N SER A 19 14.34 -13.02 10.57
CA SER A 19 14.09 -11.57 10.62
C SER A 19 15.37 -10.74 10.74
N GLY A 20 16.42 -11.28 11.38
CA GLY A 20 17.74 -10.63 11.45
C GLY A 20 18.42 -10.54 10.08
N GLU A 21 18.41 -11.62 9.31
CA GLU A 21 18.96 -11.64 7.94
C GLU A 21 18.18 -10.72 7.01
N TYR A 22 16.85 -10.69 7.13
CA TYR A 22 16.02 -9.75 6.38
C TYR A 22 16.38 -8.29 6.67
N LYS A 23 16.49 -7.92 7.96
CA LYS A 23 16.88 -6.56 8.37
C LYS A 23 18.31 -6.23 7.92
N ALA A 24 19.22 -7.18 7.96
CA ALA A 24 20.58 -7.00 7.44
C ALA A 24 20.58 -6.73 5.93
N ALA A 25 19.80 -7.50 5.16
CA ALA A 25 19.65 -7.29 3.71
C ALA A 25 19.01 -5.94 3.38
N TRP A 26 17.99 -5.54 4.14
CA TRP A 26 17.39 -4.21 4.03
C TRP A 26 18.41 -3.10 4.28
N ASN A 27 19.08 -3.15 5.43
CA ASN A 27 20.04 -2.12 5.86
C ASN A 27 21.21 -2.00 4.89
N PHE A 28 21.72 -3.13 4.40
CA PHE A 28 22.76 -3.16 3.38
C PHE A 28 22.30 -2.48 2.08
N THR A 29 21.12 -2.83 1.60
CA THR A 29 20.58 -2.32 0.32
C THR A 29 20.31 -0.81 0.40
N GLN A 30 19.66 -0.35 1.47
CA GLN A 30 19.38 1.06 1.68
C GLN A 30 20.67 1.86 1.83
N GLY A 31 21.59 1.42 2.69
CA GLY A 31 22.87 2.09 2.90
C GLY A 31 23.75 2.11 1.64
N TYR A 32 23.64 1.12 0.76
CA TYR A 32 24.33 1.11 -0.52
C TYR A 32 23.75 2.14 -1.51
N ILE A 33 22.42 2.22 -1.60
CA ILE A 33 21.70 3.12 -2.52
C ILE A 33 21.81 4.58 -2.05
N GLN A 34 21.60 4.87 -0.76
CA GLN A 34 21.63 6.23 -0.22
C GLN A 34 22.98 6.93 -0.37
N LYS A 35 24.09 6.18 -0.51
CA LYS A 35 25.41 6.73 -0.80
C LYS A 35 25.55 7.29 -2.23
N ARG A 36 24.59 7.01 -3.12
CA ARG A 36 24.66 7.33 -4.56
C ARG A 36 23.41 8.01 -5.10
N VAL A 37 22.29 7.86 -4.40
CA VAL A 37 20.96 8.25 -4.84
C VAL A 37 20.24 8.94 -3.69
N HIS A 38 19.65 10.10 -3.95
CA HIS A 38 19.03 10.97 -2.93
C HIS A 38 17.57 11.31 -3.23
N ASN A 39 16.94 10.60 -4.16
CA ASN A 39 15.55 10.80 -4.60
C ASN A 39 14.70 9.52 -4.44
N VAL A 40 14.96 8.73 -3.40
CA VAL A 40 14.28 7.46 -3.13
C VAL A 40 13.59 7.54 -1.78
N LEU A 41 12.31 7.19 -1.76
CA LEU A 41 11.55 6.87 -0.55
C LEU A 41 11.53 5.35 -0.32
N TRP A 42 11.59 4.92 0.94
CA TRP A 42 11.68 3.52 1.33
C TRP A 42 10.34 3.00 1.84
N ALA A 43 9.69 2.16 1.03
CA ALA A 43 8.44 1.51 1.38
C ALA A 43 8.66 0.09 1.95
N TYR A 44 8.18 -0.16 3.16
CA TYR A 44 8.10 -1.48 3.80
C TYR A 44 6.69 -2.05 3.65
N SER A 45 6.59 -3.26 3.10
CA SER A 45 5.31 -3.97 2.95
C SER A 45 5.34 -5.29 3.70
N PRO A 46 4.68 -5.43 4.86
CA PRO A 46 4.67 -6.68 5.62
C PRO A 46 3.72 -7.79 5.08
N CYS A 47 2.79 -7.45 4.18
CA CYS A 47 1.61 -8.23 3.78
C CYS A 47 0.56 -8.44 4.90
N LYS A 48 -0.73 -8.46 4.52
CA LYS A 48 -1.89 -8.94 5.29
C LYS A 48 -1.88 -8.62 6.79
N THR A 49 -1.98 -7.35 7.13
CA THR A 49 -1.62 -6.90 8.47
C THR A 49 -2.68 -7.24 9.54
N ALA A 50 -3.98 -7.26 9.24
CA ALA A 50 -5.00 -7.57 10.25
C ALA A 50 -4.84 -8.96 10.95
N THR A 51 -4.22 -9.94 10.28
CA THR A 51 -3.99 -11.28 10.84
C THR A 51 -2.66 -11.41 11.58
N ASP A 52 -1.75 -10.46 11.43
CA ASP A 52 -0.37 -10.62 11.89
C ASP A 52 0.40 -9.30 12.11
N PHE A 53 -0.36 -8.25 12.40
CA PHE A 53 0.06 -6.86 12.42
C PHE A 53 1.27 -6.67 13.33
N THR A 54 1.17 -7.20 14.54
CA THR A 54 2.17 -7.04 15.57
C THR A 54 3.49 -7.69 15.17
N ALA A 55 3.52 -8.94 14.72
CA ALA A 55 4.80 -9.59 14.37
C ALA A 55 5.41 -8.99 13.08
N ALA A 56 4.57 -8.56 12.14
CA ALA A 56 4.98 -7.83 10.94
C ALA A 56 5.68 -6.51 11.24
N LEU A 57 5.16 -5.72 12.18
CA LEU A 57 5.66 -4.37 12.47
C LEU A 57 6.60 -4.30 13.67
N THR A 58 6.84 -5.42 14.36
CA THR A 58 7.85 -5.55 15.43
C THR A 58 9.04 -6.39 14.99
N THR A 59 8.81 -7.66 14.65
CA THR A 59 9.88 -8.64 14.43
C THR A 59 10.60 -8.43 13.10
N TRP A 60 9.86 -8.13 12.03
CA TRP A 60 10.42 -8.02 10.67
C TRP A 60 10.69 -6.58 10.22
N TYR A 61 10.10 -5.61 10.92
CA TYR A 61 10.26 -4.20 10.62
C TYR A 61 11.73 -3.74 10.76
N PRO A 62 12.32 -3.10 9.73
CA PRO A 62 13.69 -2.60 9.75
C PRO A 62 13.92 -1.47 10.77
N GLY A 63 12.86 -0.74 11.13
CA GLY A 63 12.89 0.35 12.11
C GLY A 63 12.53 1.71 11.52
N ASN A 64 12.10 2.64 12.38
CA ASN A 64 11.56 3.94 11.97
C ASN A 64 12.52 4.84 11.18
N HIS A 65 13.84 4.68 11.37
CA HIS A 65 14.85 5.46 10.66
C HIS A 65 15.15 4.92 9.25
N MET A 66 14.65 3.72 8.93
CA MET A 66 14.92 3.01 7.68
C MET A 66 13.74 3.03 6.70
N VAL A 67 12.56 3.48 7.13
CA VAL A 67 11.30 3.36 6.41
C VAL A 67 10.58 4.71 6.38
N ASP A 68 10.17 5.14 5.19
CA ASP A 68 9.36 6.35 4.99
C ASP A 68 7.86 6.01 4.89
N ILE A 69 7.56 4.93 4.15
CA ILE A 69 6.19 4.49 3.83
C ILE A 69 5.99 3.08 4.37
N ILE A 70 4.87 2.84 5.03
CA ILE A 70 4.41 1.50 5.37
C ILE A 70 3.20 1.20 4.49
N SER A 71 3.36 0.24 3.59
CA SER A 71 2.36 -0.09 2.59
C SER A 71 1.79 -1.49 2.82
N ILE A 72 0.51 -1.70 2.59
CA ILE A 72 -0.09 -3.04 2.69
C ILE A 72 -0.44 -3.59 1.32
N ASP A 73 -0.10 -4.87 1.13
CA ASP A 73 -0.57 -5.67 0.01
C ASP A 73 -1.74 -6.54 0.48
N ARG A 74 -2.92 -6.33 -0.11
CA ARG A 74 -4.17 -6.97 0.27
C ARG A 74 -4.96 -7.49 -0.92
N TYR A 75 -5.08 -8.81 -0.98
CA TYR A 75 -5.98 -9.49 -1.91
C TYR A 75 -6.90 -10.44 -1.18
N GLU A 76 -8.14 -10.52 -1.64
CA GLU A 76 -9.13 -11.45 -1.11
C GLU A 76 -9.88 -12.14 -2.24
N SER A 77 -10.48 -13.30 -1.94
CA SER A 77 -11.20 -14.10 -2.95
C SER A 77 -12.58 -13.54 -3.30
N THR A 78 -13.16 -12.70 -2.46
CA THR A 78 -14.50 -12.11 -2.67
C THR A 78 -14.50 -10.60 -2.40
N PRO A 79 -15.38 -9.83 -3.07
CA PRO A 79 -15.51 -8.39 -2.82
C PRO A 79 -15.82 -8.05 -1.36
N GLU A 80 -16.69 -8.84 -0.72
CA GLU A 80 -17.07 -8.66 0.68
C GLU A 80 -15.90 -8.91 1.65
N ALA A 81 -15.11 -9.95 1.40
CA ALA A 81 -13.89 -10.20 2.18
C ALA A 81 -12.88 -9.07 1.96
N LEU A 82 -12.74 -8.59 0.72
CA LEU A 82 -11.85 -7.48 0.39
C LEU A 82 -12.23 -6.21 1.15
N LYS A 83 -13.52 -5.83 1.15
CA LYS A 83 -14.04 -4.69 1.94
C LYS A 83 -13.60 -4.81 3.40
N LYS A 84 -13.92 -5.94 4.04
CA LYS A 84 -13.62 -6.17 5.46
C LYS A 84 -12.12 -6.12 5.76
N SER A 85 -11.30 -6.72 4.89
CA SER A 85 -9.85 -6.73 5.07
C SER A 85 -9.24 -5.34 4.90
N ILE A 86 -9.72 -4.54 3.94
CA ILE A 86 -9.26 -3.14 3.78
C ILE A 86 -9.58 -2.32 5.03
N MET A 87 -10.80 -2.41 5.56
CA MET A 87 -11.20 -1.68 6.77
C MET A 87 -10.31 -2.06 7.96
N ALA A 88 -10.10 -3.36 8.18
CA ALA A 88 -9.29 -3.85 9.30
C ALA A 88 -7.81 -3.48 9.16
N ASP A 89 -7.24 -3.62 7.96
CA ASP A 89 -5.85 -3.24 7.67
C ASP A 89 -5.64 -1.75 7.82
N CYS A 90 -6.56 -0.93 7.32
CA CYS A 90 -6.43 0.50 7.40
C CYS A 90 -6.40 0.97 8.85
N SER A 91 -7.36 0.53 9.68
CA SER A 91 -7.44 0.90 11.09
C SER A 91 -6.13 0.62 11.82
N ALA A 92 -5.55 -0.57 11.60
CA ALA A 92 -4.29 -0.94 12.23
C ALA A 92 -3.10 -0.13 11.66
N LEU A 93 -3.00 -0.03 10.32
CA LEU A 93 -1.89 0.64 9.63
C LEU A 93 -1.78 2.11 9.99
N VAL A 94 -2.90 2.84 9.89
CA VAL A 94 -2.94 4.29 10.09
C VAL A 94 -2.55 4.63 11.52
N GLY A 95 -3.05 3.89 12.51
CA GLY A 95 -2.68 4.07 13.92
C GLY A 95 -1.17 3.97 14.12
N PHE A 96 -0.56 2.88 13.64
CA PHE A 96 0.89 2.70 13.73
C PHE A 96 1.67 3.80 13.00
N CYS A 97 1.21 4.21 11.81
CA CYS A 97 1.89 5.22 11.02
C CYS A 97 1.87 6.59 11.69
N ILE A 98 0.74 6.99 12.27
CA ILE A 98 0.62 8.25 13.03
C ILE A 98 1.54 8.22 14.25
N GLU A 99 1.51 7.13 15.04
CA GLU A 99 2.34 6.98 16.24
C GLU A 99 3.85 7.04 15.94
N ASN A 100 4.25 6.58 14.75
CA ASN A 100 5.66 6.45 14.37
C ASN A 100 6.14 7.51 13.36
N GLY A 101 5.29 8.48 12.99
CA GLY A 101 5.59 9.50 11.99
C GLY A 101 5.95 8.89 10.63
N LYS A 102 5.08 8.04 10.10
CA LYS A 102 5.23 7.32 8.83
C LYS A 102 4.05 7.62 7.91
N ILE A 103 4.24 7.38 6.61
CA ILE A 103 3.18 7.50 5.62
C ILE A 103 2.50 6.14 5.46
N ALA A 104 1.18 6.09 5.63
CA ALA A 104 0.38 4.90 5.40
C ALA A 104 -0.05 4.80 3.93
N ALA A 105 0.01 3.61 3.35
CA ALA A 105 -0.48 3.36 2.00
C ALA A 105 -0.98 1.93 1.80
N PHE A 106 -1.74 1.73 0.74
CA PHE A 106 -2.02 0.40 0.20
C PHE A 106 -1.16 0.18 -1.04
N GLY A 107 -0.09 -0.60 -0.87
CA GLY A 107 0.90 -0.91 -1.90
C GLY A 107 0.32 -1.76 -3.02
N GLU A 108 -0.61 -2.65 -2.68
CA GLU A 108 -1.38 -3.45 -3.62
C GLU A 108 -2.75 -3.77 -3.07
N VAL A 109 -3.81 -3.58 -3.85
CA VAL A 109 -5.17 -4.00 -3.48
C VAL A 109 -5.89 -4.61 -4.68
N GLY A 110 -6.63 -5.69 -4.43
CA GLY A 110 -7.59 -6.17 -5.40
C GLY A 110 -8.21 -7.52 -5.09
N ILE A 111 -8.98 -8.04 -6.05
CA ILE A 111 -9.51 -9.40 -5.98
C ILE A 111 -8.40 -10.40 -6.34
N MET A 112 -8.36 -11.55 -5.68
CA MET A 112 -7.49 -12.64 -6.07
C MET A 112 -7.77 -13.04 -7.52
N ASN A 113 -6.70 -13.38 -8.26
CA ASN A 113 -6.73 -13.78 -9.65
C ASN A 113 -7.11 -12.69 -10.67
N GLY A 114 -7.57 -11.50 -10.28
CA GLY A 114 -7.93 -10.41 -11.20
C GLY A 114 -9.42 -10.36 -11.58
N LEU A 115 -9.81 -9.30 -12.28
CA LEU A 115 -11.20 -8.93 -12.59
C LEU A 115 -11.83 -9.71 -13.74
N GLN A 116 -11.09 -10.57 -14.45
CA GLN A 116 -11.57 -11.25 -15.66
C GLN A 116 -12.84 -12.08 -15.45
N THR A 117 -13.07 -12.57 -14.23
CA THR A 117 -14.26 -13.35 -13.85
C THR A 117 -15.19 -12.60 -12.90
N THR A 118 -14.92 -11.34 -12.57
CA THR A 118 -15.75 -10.56 -11.65
C THR A 118 -17.05 -10.14 -12.33
N LEU A 119 -18.19 -10.62 -11.81
CA LEU A 119 -19.53 -10.29 -12.31
C LEU A 119 -20.21 -9.17 -11.52
N ASP A 120 -19.68 -8.83 -10.35
CA ASP A 120 -20.20 -7.74 -9.53
C ASP A 120 -19.90 -6.39 -10.21
N LYS A 121 -20.93 -5.77 -10.80
CA LYS A 121 -20.84 -4.47 -11.47
C LYS A 121 -20.43 -3.35 -10.53
N THR A 122 -20.68 -3.47 -9.23
CA THR A 122 -20.42 -2.44 -8.24
C THR A 122 -19.07 -2.63 -7.55
N PHE A 123 -18.24 -3.59 -7.95
CA PHE A 123 -16.99 -3.98 -7.28
C PHE A 123 -16.16 -2.81 -6.70
N PHE A 124 -15.89 -1.76 -7.48
CA PHE A 124 -15.09 -0.64 -6.99
C PHE A 124 -15.83 0.21 -5.94
N GLU A 125 -17.14 0.40 -6.08
CA GLU A 125 -17.98 1.08 -5.08
C GLU A 125 -18.14 0.21 -3.82
N SER A 126 -18.48 -1.06 -3.98
CA SER A 126 -18.81 -1.97 -2.89
C SER A 126 -17.59 -2.42 -2.09
N ALA A 127 -16.50 -2.80 -2.77
CA ALA A 127 -15.32 -3.36 -2.12
C ALA A 127 -14.24 -2.30 -1.84
N ILE A 128 -13.83 -1.55 -2.86
CA ILE A 128 -12.69 -0.62 -2.73
C ILE A 128 -13.12 0.63 -1.97
N MET A 129 -14.14 1.35 -2.44
CA MET A 129 -14.65 2.55 -1.77
C MET A 129 -15.31 2.19 -0.45
N GLY A 130 -16.14 1.14 -0.42
CA GLY A 130 -16.74 0.65 0.81
C GLY A 130 -15.72 0.20 1.86
N GLY A 131 -14.54 -0.28 1.44
CA GLY A 131 -13.43 -0.60 2.36
C GLY A 131 -12.73 0.64 2.94
N MET A 132 -12.85 1.77 2.24
CA MET A 132 -12.23 3.06 2.59
C MET A 132 -13.27 4.08 3.07
N GLU A 133 -14.45 3.66 3.50
CA GLU A 133 -15.53 4.58 3.88
C GLU A 133 -15.26 5.34 5.19
N ASP A 134 -14.33 4.84 6.01
CA ASP A 134 -13.91 5.47 7.25
C ASP A 134 -13.11 6.77 6.96
N PRO A 135 -13.57 7.95 7.41
CA PRO A 135 -12.84 9.20 7.26
C PRO A 135 -11.42 9.15 7.81
N TYR A 136 -11.20 8.40 8.90
CA TYR A 136 -9.87 8.21 9.48
C TYR A 136 -8.90 7.57 8.47
N CYS A 137 -9.40 6.64 7.65
CA CYS A 137 -8.65 6.05 6.56
C CYS A 137 -8.43 7.03 5.41
N GLN A 138 -9.48 7.71 4.98
CA GLN A 138 -9.42 8.62 3.82
C GLN A 138 -8.45 9.78 4.02
N GLU A 139 -8.38 10.31 5.25
CA GLU A 139 -7.54 11.46 5.57
C GLU A 139 -6.05 11.10 5.76
N ASN A 140 -5.73 9.83 6.02
CA ASN A 140 -4.39 9.41 6.44
C ASN A 140 -3.72 8.40 5.49
N LEU A 141 -4.40 7.91 4.46
CA LEU A 141 -3.81 7.09 3.41
C LEU A 141 -3.31 7.96 2.26
N ALA A 142 -2.02 7.80 1.90
CA ALA A 142 -1.42 8.56 0.81
C ALA A 142 -1.82 8.04 -0.58
N TYR A 143 -1.95 6.73 -0.74
CA TYR A 143 -2.37 6.11 -2.00
C TYR A 143 -2.90 4.69 -1.80
N ILE A 144 -3.64 4.23 -2.81
CA ILE A 144 -3.99 2.84 -3.05
C ILE A 144 -3.57 2.48 -4.48
N LEU A 145 -2.92 1.34 -4.65
CA LEU A 145 -2.43 0.88 -5.94
C LEU A 145 -3.04 -0.48 -6.30
N MET A 146 -3.61 -0.58 -7.51
CA MET A 146 -4.03 -1.85 -8.08
C MET A 146 -2.88 -2.54 -8.80
N TRP A 147 -2.95 -3.86 -8.92
CA TRP A 147 -1.95 -4.62 -9.67
C TRP A 147 -2.02 -4.41 -11.18
N SER A 148 -0.99 -4.91 -11.87
CA SER A 148 -0.83 -4.77 -13.31
C SER A 148 -1.96 -5.43 -14.13
N ASN A 149 -2.28 -4.84 -15.27
CA ASN A 149 -3.01 -5.53 -16.34
C ASN A 149 -2.03 -6.38 -17.15
N PHE A 150 -1.68 -7.56 -16.62
CA PHE A 150 -0.65 -8.43 -17.15
C PHE A 150 -0.97 -8.96 -18.56
N ASN A 151 -2.21 -9.39 -18.79
CA ASN A 151 -2.74 -9.73 -20.11
C ASN A 151 -4.28 -9.69 -20.12
N SER A 152 -4.90 -10.01 -21.26
CA SER A 152 -6.37 -10.00 -21.42
C SER A 152 -7.12 -11.01 -20.53
N GLY A 153 -6.43 -11.99 -19.93
CA GLY A 153 -7.00 -12.95 -18.98
C GLY A 153 -6.57 -12.72 -17.53
N LYS A 154 -5.73 -11.72 -17.24
CA LYS A 154 -5.23 -11.38 -15.89
C LYS A 154 -5.01 -9.88 -15.77
N TYR A 155 -5.96 -9.20 -15.15
CA TYR A 155 -5.96 -7.74 -15.01
C TYR A 155 -6.71 -7.27 -13.75
N TRP A 156 -6.33 -6.11 -13.21
CA TRP A 156 -6.85 -5.57 -11.94
C TRP A 156 -7.46 -4.17 -12.05
N THR A 157 -7.31 -3.52 -13.21
CA THR A 157 -8.14 -2.39 -13.62
C THR A 157 -8.99 -2.82 -14.82
N PRO A 158 -10.24 -2.35 -14.97
CA PRO A 158 -11.14 -2.90 -15.96
C PRO A 158 -10.67 -2.62 -17.39
N LEU A 159 -10.66 -3.67 -18.21
CA LEU A 159 -10.65 -3.51 -19.67
C LEU A 159 -12.00 -2.98 -20.14
N TYR A 160 -12.06 -2.42 -21.35
CA TYR A 160 -13.28 -1.80 -21.91
C TYR A 160 -14.52 -2.71 -21.85
N SER A 161 -14.34 -4.03 -22.05
CA SER A 161 -15.43 -5.01 -22.02
C SER A 161 -15.79 -5.51 -20.62
N GLN A 162 -15.09 -5.10 -19.56
CA GLN A 162 -15.35 -5.57 -18.20
C GLN A 162 -16.58 -4.83 -17.62
N THR A 163 -17.51 -5.60 -17.05
CA THR A 163 -18.74 -5.08 -16.43
C THR A 163 -18.59 -4.10 -15.25
N THR A 164 -17.40 -3.97 -14.67
CA THR A 164 -16.98 -3.11 -13.56
C THR A 164 -16.48 -1.75 -14.04
N GLY A 165 -16.44 -1.51 -15.36
CA GLY A 165 -15.99 -0.24 -15.92
C GLY A 165 -16.75 0.97 -15.38
N GLU A 166 -18.08 0.85 -15.20
CA GLU A 166 -18.89 1.93 -14.63
C GLU A 166 -18.57 2.21 -13.16
N SER A 167 -18.40 1.18 -12.32
CA SER A 167 -18.01 1.39 -10.92
C SER A 167 -16.59 1.91 -10.79
N PHE A 168 -15.67 1.50 -11.67
CA PHE A 168 -14.33 2.08 -11.72
C PHE A 168 -14.36 3.56 -12.09
N TYR A 169 -15.19 3.94 -13.06
CA TYR A 169 -15.37 5.34 -13.44
C TYR A 169 -15.82 6.17 -12.23
N LYS A 170 -16.81 5.69 -11.48
CA LYS A 170 -17.27 6.38 -10.26
C LYS A 170 -16.19 6.45 -9.18
N TYR A 171 -15.44 5.37 -8.99
CA TYR A 171 -14.28 5.37 -8.09
C TYR A 171 -13.24 6.41 -8.51
N ALA A 172 -12.91 6.50 -9.80
CA ALA A 172 -11.92 7.44 -10.31
C ALA A 172 -12.34 8.91 -10.18
N HIS A 173 -13.66 9.18 -10.16
CA HIS A 173 -14.23 10.52 -10.02
C HIS A 173 -14.81 10.79 -8.62
N HIS A 174 -14.49 9.95 -7.63
CA HIS A 174 -14.90 10.18 -6.26
C HIS A 174 -14.10 11.34 -5.65
N ASN A 175 -14.70 12.13 -4.74
CA ASN A 175 -14.03 13.29 -4.13
C ASN A 175 -12.76 12.94 -3.35
N SER A 176 -12.65 11.71 -2.87
CA SER A 176 -11.48 11.18 -2.15
C SER A 176 -10.45 10.51 -3.08
N SER A 177 -10.66 10.54 -4.39
CA SER A 177 -9.75 10.02 -5.40
C SER A 177 -9.00 11.16 -6.10
N ALA A 178 -7.74 10.92 -6.43
CA ALA A 178 -6.92 11.82 -7.23
C ALA A 178 -6.18 11.02 -8.32
N PHE A 179 -6.44 11.36 -9.57
CA PHE A 179 -5.82 10.82 -10.77
C PHE A 179 -5.03 11.92 -11.50
N LEU A 180 -4.15 11.52 -12.42
CA LEU A 180 -3.20 12.43 -13.09
C LEU A 180 -3.85 13.69 -13.71
N SER A 181 -5.07 13.60 -14.23
CA SER A 181 -5.77 14.73 -14.85
C SER A 181 -6.45 15.67 -13.86
N ASP A 182 -6.51 15.32 -12.57
CA ASP A 182 -7.33 16.05 -11.61
C ASP A 182 -6.64 17.31 -11.12
N GLU A 183 -7.39 18.42 -11.08
CA GLU A 183 -6.86 19.70 -10.63
C GLU A 183 -6.51 19.74 -9.14
N SER A 184 -7.09 18.84 -8.34
CA SER A 184 -6.99 18.80 -6.88
C SER A 184 -5.56 18.68 -6.39
N TRP A 185 -4.75 17.84 -7.03
CA TRP A 185 -3.34 17.65 -6.66
C TRP A 185 -2.38 18.56 -7.46
N GLN A 186 -2.78 19.02 -8.65
CA GLN A 186 -1.94 19.93 -9.46
C GLN A 186 -1.77 21.31 -8.80
N LYS A 187 -2.71 21.70 -7.94
CA LYS A 187 -2.68 22.95 -7.15
C LYS A 187 -2.14 22.75 -5.74
N PHE A 188 -1.70 21.54 -5.38
CA PHE A 188 -1.13 21.30 -4.05
C PHE A 188 0.12 22.17 -3.91
N PRO A 189 0.18 23.06 -2.90
CA PRO A 189 1.38 23.84 -2.68
C PRO A 189 2.47 22.85 -2.27
N TYR A 190 3.41 22.56 -3.19
CA TYR A 190 4.66 21.94 -2.78
C TYR A 190 5.24 22.84 -1.69
N PRO A 191 5.46 22.35 -0.46
CA PRO A 191 6.22 23.13 0.50
C PRO A 191 7.58 23.35 -0.16
N MET A 192 7.80 24.57 -0.63
CA MET A 192 9.05 25.01 -1.23
C MET A 192 10.07 25.17 -0.12
N THR A 193 10.47 24.06 0.49
CA THR A 193 11.73 23.80 1.19
C THR A 193 11.66 22.42 1.85
N ALA A 194 12.35 21.44 1.27
CA ALA A 194 12.69 20.18 1.94
C ALA A 194 13.58 20.37 3.20
N LYS A 195 13.82 21.62 3.62
CA LYS A 195 14.64 21.99 4.78
C LYS A 195 13.92 21.83 6.12
N ASP A 196 12.59 21.84 6.13
CA ASP A 196 11.81 21.85 7.37
C ASP A 196 11.22 20.48 7.75
N ALA A 197 11.28 19.49 6.83
CA ALA A 197 10.72 18.15 7.04
C ALA A 197 11.72 17.12 7.59
N TYR A 198 13.02 17.40 7.48
CA TYR A 198 14.06 16.62 8.16
C TYR A 198 14.44 17.32 9.46
N LEU A 199 13.78 16.95 10.56
CA LEU A 199 14.40 17.10 11.87
C LEU A 199 15.55 16.07 11.90
N PRO A 200 16.84 16.49 11.88
CA PRO A 200 17.91 15.54 12.14
C PRO A 200 17.64 14.91 13.51
N ALA A 201 17.73 13.59 13.57
CA ALA A 201 17.71 12.88 14.84
C ALA A 201 18.70 13.56 15.78
N SER A 202 18.23 14.01 16.94
CA SER A 202 19.08 14.58 17.99
C SER A 202 20.10 13.51 18.42
N ASP A 203 21.38 13.89 18.41
CA ASP A 203 22.52 13.13 18.92
C ASP A 203 22.35 12.67 20.39
#